data_AF-A0A7G5E5F1-F1
#
_entry.id   AF-A0A7G5E5F1-F1
#
_cell.length_a   1.000
_cell.length_b   1.000
_cell.length_c   1.000
_cell.angle_alpha   90.00
_cell.angle_beta   90.00
_cell.angle_gamma   90.00
#
_symmetry.space_group_name_H-M   'P 1'
#
loop_
_entity.id
_entity.type
_entity.pdbx_description
1 polymer ?
#
loop_
_entity_poly.entity_id
_entity_poly.type
_entity_poly.pdbx_seq_one_letter_code
_entity_poly.pdbx_strand_id
1 'polypeptide(L)'
;MNKNCAIVTGSKESAPYTLIVQTTWIYPGWFAGLMKQHAKVTTLLKFIETANPAHVLLEINSEKAPGDFDFVGIPNSNDRIAEGYAKTAKSLAKLITKKIK
;
A
#
# COMPACT_ATOMS: atom_id res chain seq x y z
N MET A 1 -12.30 1.61 -13.69
CA MET A 1 -11.64 2.76 -13.03
C MET A 1 -12.14 2.87 -11.59
N ASN A 2 -11.25 2.73 -10.59
CA ASN A 2 -11.60 2.86 -9.18
C ASN A 2 -12.05 4.31 -8.90
N LYS A 3 -13.30 4.51 -8.47
CA LYS A 3 -13.93 5.84 -8.32
C LYS A 3 -13.45 6.63 -7.08
N ASN A 4 -12.52 6.10 -6.29
CA ASN A 4 -12.00 6.71 -5.06
C ASN A 4 -10.67 7.49 -5.24
N CYS A 5 -10.37 8.00 -6.45
CA CYS A 5 -9.07 8.58 -6.78
C CYS A 5 -8.98 10.11 -6.66
N ALA A 6 -9.80 10.74 -5.81
CA ALA A 6 -9.51 12.10 -5.38
C ALA A 6 -8.50 12.02 -4.22
N ILE A 7 -7.23 12.28 -4.48
CA ILE A 7 -6.25 12.52 -3.42
C ILE A 7 -6.65 13.84 -2.77
N VAL A 8 -7.42 13.76 -1.69
CA VAL A 8 -7.76 14.94 -0.88
C VAL A 8 -6.55 15.26 -0.02
N THR A 9 -5.76 16.23 -0.46
CA THR A 9 -4.68 16.81 0.36
C THR A 9 -5.31 17.77 1.36
N GLY A 10 -5.54 17.30 2.59
CA GLY A 10 -5.82 18.17 3.73
C GLY A 10 -4.60 18.25 4.62
N SER A 11 -4.14 19.44 5.00
CA SER A 11 -3.17 19.59 6.08
C SER A 11 -3.87 19.30 7.41
N LYS A 12 -3.77 18.05 7.89
CA LYS A 12 -4.16 17.69 9.26
C LYS A 12 -2.99 17.95 10.20
N GLU A 13 -2.61 19.23 10.34
CA GLU A 13 -1.51 19.66 11.21
C GLU A 13 -1.72 19.27 12.68
N SER A 14 -2.98 19.09 13.10
CA SER A 14 -3.34 18.64 14.45
C SER A 14 -3.18 17.14 14.71
N ALA A 15 -2.87 16.32 13.70
CA ALA A 15 -2.66 14.90 13.90
C ALA A 15 -1.31 14.67 14.62
N PRO A 16 -1.27 14.03 15.80
CA PRO A 16 -0.02 13.86 16.56
C PRO A 16 0.97 12.92 15.87
N TYR A 17 0.48 12.02 15.02
CA TYR A 17 1.26 11.03 14.31
C TYR A 17 1.04 11.09 12.81
N THR A 18 2.10 10.85 12.05
CA THR A 18 2.08 10.74 10.59
C THR A 18 2.53 9.34 10.17
N LEU A 19 1.79 8.75 9.23
CA LEU A 19 2.17 7.50 8.57
C LEU A 19 2.86 7.82 7.24
N ILE A 20 4.14 7.49 7.13
CA ILE A 20 4.89 7.54 5.88
C ILE A 20 4.81 6.18 5.21
N VAL A 21 4.33 6.15 3.96
CA VAL A 21 4.27 4.95 3.12
C VAL A 21 5.45 5.00 2.15
N GLN A 22 6.59 4.43 2.54
CA GLN A 22 7.77 4.37 1.70
C GLN A 22 7.74 3.11 0.85
N THR A 23 7.74 3.24 -0.48
CA THR A 23 7.90 2.07 -1.36
C THR A 23 9.37 1.75 -1.51
N THR A 24 9.77 0.52 -1.20
CA THR A 24 11.17 0.08 -1.30
C THR A 24 11.41 -0.79 -2.52
N TRP A 25 10.37 -1.48 -3.01
CA TRP A 25 10.47 -2.30 -4.23
C TRP A 25 9.12 -2.48 -4.91
N ILE A 26 9.12 -2.47 -6.24
CA ILE A 26 7.95 -2.76 -7.06
C ILE A 26 8.35 -3.78 -8.12
N TYR A 27 7.55 -4.84 -8.21
CA TYR A 27 7.53 -5.72 -9.36
C TYR A 27 6.16 -5.61 -10.04
N PRO A 28 6.13 -5.20 -11.31
CA PRO A 28 4.87 -4.94 -12.02
C PRO A 28 4.08 -6.21 -12.34
N GLY A 29 4.72 -7.39 -12.27
CA GLY A 29 4.13 -8.62 -12.77
C GLY A 29 4.11 -8.67 -14.30
N TRP A 30 3.63 -9.77 -14.85
CA TRP A 30 3.49 -9.96 -16.30
C TRP A 30 2.32 -10.87 -16.62
N PHE A 31 1.88 -10.79 -17.87
CA PHE A 31 0.83 -11.62 -18.44
C PHE A 31 1.23 -12.01 -19.86
N ALA A 32 1.23 -13.31 -20.14
CA ALA A 32 1.59 -13.89 -21.43
C ALA A 32 0.45 -14.80 -21.94
N GLY A 33 -0.79 -14.31 -21.87
CA GLY A 33 -1.98 -15.04 -22.32
C GLY A 33 -2.44 -16.10 -21.32
N LEU A 34 -1.78 -17.28 -21.31
CA LEU A 34 -2.14 -18.40 -20.44
C LEU A 34 -1.39 -18.40 -19.10
N MET A 35 -0.23 -17.74 -19.05
CA MET A 35 0.56 -17.62 -17.83
C MET A 35 0.53 -16.18 -17.30
N LYS A 36 0.41 -16.04 -15.98
CA LYS A 36 0.46 -14.76 -15.29
C LYS A 36 1.36 -14.81 -14.07
N GLN A 37 1.98 -13.67 -13.77
CA GLN A 37 2.59 -13.42 -12.47
C GLN A 37 2.09 -12.10 -11.92
N HIS A 38 1.59 -12.14 -10.68
CA HIS A 38 1.05 -10.99 -9.97
C HIS A 38 2.11 -9.91 -9.74
N ALA A 39 1.64 -8.67 -9.62
CA ALA A 39 2.47 -7.59 -9.12
C ALA A 39 2.84 -7.85 -7.65
N LYS A 40 3.99 -7.35 -7.23
CA LYS A 40 4.44 -7.42 -5.83
C LYS A 40 4.94 -6.04 -5.44
N VAL A 41 4.38 -5.50 -4.38
CA VAL A 41 4.78 -4.20 -3.84
C VAL A 41 5.37 -4.42 -2.45
N THR A 42 6.57 -3.91 -2.21
CA THR A 42 7.17 -3.90 -0.88
C THR A 42 7.21 -2.47 -0.36
N THR A 43 6.65 -2.27 0.83
CA THR A 43 6.58 -0.96 1.47
C THR A 43 7.06 -1.02 2.91
N LEU A 44 7.81 0.01 3.30
CA LEU A 44 8.13 0.30 4.68
C LEU A 44 7.15 1.36 5.19
N LEU A 45 6.31 0.97 6.15
CA LEU A 45 5.33 1.82 6.79
C LEU A 45 5.95 2.39 8.07
N LYS A 46 6.18 3.70 8.11
CA LYS A 46 6.79 4.36 9.27
C LYS A 46 5.78 5.26 9.97
N PHE A 47 5.60 5.04 11.27
CA PHE A 47 4.83 5.93 12.12
C PHE A 47 5.81 6.85 12.84
N ILE A 48 5.64 8.15 12.64
CA ILE A 48 6.47 9.20 13.23
C ILE A 48 5.61 10.15 14.05
N GLU A 49 6.24 10.89 14.96
CA GLU A 49 5.62 12.08 15.55
C GLU A 49 5.56 13.20 14.51
N THR A 50 4.40 13.78 14.28
CA THR A 50 4.23 14.86 13.29
C THR A 50 5.10 16.07 13.63
N ALA A 51 5.24 16.37 14.93
CA ALA A 51 6.08 17.47 15.41
C ALA A 51 7.59 17.17 15.37
N ASN A 52 7.98 15.89 15.24
CA ASN A 52 9.38 15.47 15.19
C ASN A 52 9.58 14.29 14.21
N PRO A 53 9.72 14.56 12.91
CA PRO A 53 9.83 13.51 11.89
C PRO A 53 11.06 12.59 12.00
N ALA A 54 12.09 13.00 12.75
CA ALA A 54 13.26 12.17 13.01
C ALA A 54 12.97 11.06 14.03
N HIS A 55 11.91 11.22 14.84
CA HIS A 55 11.51 10.26 15.85
C HIS A 55 10.53 9.23 15.26
N VAL A 56 11.04 8.05 14.95
CA VAL A 56 10.25 6.92 14.44
C VAL A 56 9.77 6.05 15.59
N LEU A 57 8.45 5.94 15.72
CA LEU A 57 7.79 5.18 16.80
C LEU A 57 7.62 3.70 16.44
N LEU A 58 7.32 3.43 15.16
CA LEU A 58 7.06 2.08 14.66
C LEU A 58 7.40 1.98 13.19
N GLU A 59 8.08 0.91 12.81
CA GLU A 59 8.27 0.51 11.43
C GLU A 59 7.60 -0.84 11.18
N ILE A 60 6.80 -0.93 10.12
CA ILE A 60 6.20 -2.18 9.66
C ILE A 60 6.68 -2.43 8.24
N ASN A 61 7.37 -3.55 8.05
CA ASN A 61 7.75 -4.01 6.72
C ASN A 61 6.61 -4.85 6.12
N SER A 62 6.06 -4.40 4.99
CA SER A 62 5.07 -5.13 4.22
C SER A 62 5.72 -5.65 2.95
N GLU A 63 6.08 -6.94 2.97
CA GLU A 63 6.84 -7.57 1.91
C GLU A 63 5.96 -8.19 0.83
N LYS A 64 6.31 -7.90 -0.43
CA LYS A 64 5.75 -8.54 -1.63
C LYS A 64 4.22 -8.63 -1.60
N ALA A 65 3.56 -7.56 -1.17
CA ALA A 65 2.10 -7.47 -1.15
C ALA A 65 1.58 -7.73 -2.58
N PRO A 66 0.78 -8.79 -2.78
CA PRO A 66 0.35 -9.19 -4.10
C PRO A 66 -0.68 -8.21 -4.65
N GLY A 67 -0.50 -7.84 -5.91
CA GLY A 67 -1.49 -7.15 -6.72
C GLY A 67 -1.95 -8.06 -7.84
N ASP A 68 -3.22 -8.45 -7.80
CA ASP A 68 -3.83 -9.32 -8.82
C ASP A 68 -5.28 -8.97 -9.03
N PHE A 69 -5.58 -8.57 -10.27
CA PHE A 69 -6.94 -8.32 -10.68
C PHE A 69 -7.40 -9.57 -11.42
N ASP A 70 -8.29 -10.36 -10.81
CA ASP A 70 -9.08 -11.36 -11.52
C ASP A 70 -10.16 -10.66 -12.37
N PHE A 71 -9.75 -9.87 -13.38
CA PHE A 71 -10.66 -9.25 -14.34
C PHE A 71 -10.70 -10.04 -15.63
N VAL A 72 -11.91 -10.13 -16.19
CA VAL A 72 -12.16 -10.48 -17.59
C VAL A 72 -11.70 -9.29 -18.46
N GLY A 73 -10.41 -9.23 -18.82
CA GLY A 73 -9.85 -8.14 -19.65
C GLY A 73 -8.33 -8.16 -19.79
N ILE A 74 -7.78 -7.19 -20.53
CA ILE A 74 -6.32 -7.06 -20.76
C ILE A 74 -5.65 -6.52 -19.48
N PRO A 75 -4.69 -7.24 -18.89
CA PRO A 75 -4.05 -6.82 -17.64
C PRO A 75 -3.15 -5.60 -17.85
N ASN A 76 -3.52 -4.49 -17.22
CA ASN A 76 -2.69 -3.30 -17.11
C ASN A 76 -1.73 -3.44 -15.91
N SER A 77 -0.47 -3.02 -16.08
CA SER A 77 0.52 -2.98 -15.00
C SER A 77 0.13 -2.00 -13.88
N ASN A 78 -0.49 -0.87 -14.21
CA ASN A 78 -0.84 0.15 -13.21
C ASN A 78 -1.88 -0.35 -12.21
N ASP A 79 -2.93 -1.02 -12.70
CA ASP A 79 -4.01 -1.53 -11.85
C ASP A 79 -3.50 -2.61 -10.88
N ARG A 80 -2.64 -3.52 -11.37
CA ARG A 80 -2.00 -4.55 -10.53
C ARG A 80 -1.15 -3.94 -9.42
N ILE A 81 -0.34 -2.94 -9.73
CA ILE A 81 0.47 -2.25 -8.71
C ILE A 81 -0.42 -1.55 -7.67
N ALA A 82 -1.47 -0.87 -8.12
CA ALA A 82 -2.41 -0.17 -7.24
C ALA A 82 -3.08 -1.13 -6.23
N GLU A 83 -3.40 -2.35 -6.64
CA GLU A 83 -3.91 -3.38 -5.74
C GLU A 83 -2.89 -3.88 -4.72
N GLY A 84 -1.60 -3.94 -5.08
CA GLY A 84 -0.53 -4.22 -4.13
C GLY A 84 -0.55 -3.23 -2.96
N TYR A 85 -0.69 -1.93 -3.25
CA TYR A 85 -0.87 -0.90 -2.21
C TYR A 85 -2.17 -1.07 -1.41
N ALA A 86 -3.28 -1.38 -2.09
CA ALA A 86 -4.54 -1.65 -1.41
C ALA A 86 -4.44 -2.86 -0.46
N LYS A 87 -3.68 -3.89 -0.84
CA LYS A 87 -3.45 -5.08 -0.03
C LYS A 87 -2.58 -4.79 1.18
N THR A 88 -1.55 -3.97 1.04
CA THR A 88 -0.77 -3.42 2.17
C THR A 88 -1.69 -2.76 3.18
N ALA A 89 -2.53 -1.81 2.73
CA ALA A 89 -3.44 -1.07 3.61
C ALA A 89 -4.46 -1.98 4.32
N LYS A 90 -5.08 -2.92 3.59
CA LYS A 90 -6.02 -3.90 4.17
C LYS A 90 -5.35 -4.78 5.24
N SER A 91 -4.11 -5.18 5.00
CA SER A 91 -3.34 -6.02 5.93
C SER A 91 -2.98 -5.23 7.19
N LEU A 92 -2.54 -3.98 7.04
CA LEU A 92 -2.30 -3.06 8.15
C LEU A 92 -3.56 -2.85 8.99
N ALA A 93 -4.69 -2.54 8.36
CA ALA A 93 -5.96 -2.34 9.05
C ALA A 93 -6.35 -3.58 9.87
N LYS A 94 -6.23 -4.78 9.29
CA LYS A 94 -6.50 -6.04 10.00
C LYS A 94 -5.58 -6.25 11.20
N LEU A 95 -4.29 -5.91 11.09
CA LEU A 95 -3.35 -5.97 12.21
C LEU A 95 -3.75 -5.02 13.34
N ILE A 96 -4.07 -3.78 13.00
CA ILE A 96 -4.52 -2.75 13.95
C ILE A 96 -5.79 -3.23 14.66
N THR A 97 -6.83 -3.65 13.92
CA THR A 97 -8.09 -4.14 14.51
C THR A 97 -7.88 -5.33 15.43
N LYS A 98 -6.94 -6.23 15.12
CA LYS A 98 -6.61 -7.39 15.98
C LYS A 98 -5.91 -6.97 17.28
N LYS A 99 -5.19 -5.85 17.28
CA LYS A 99 -4.41 -5.35 18.41
C LYS A 99 -5.17 -4.34 19.30
N ILE A 100 -6.24 -3.75 18.78
CA ILE A 100 -7.12 -2.83 19.53
C ILE A 100 -8.11 -3.60 20.43
N LYS A 101 -8.38 -4.88 20.13
CA LYS A 101 -9.08 -5.78 21.05
C LYS A 101 -8.13 -6.33 22.09
#